data_AF-A0AAV4JPH9-F1
#
_entry.id   AF-A0AAV4JPH9-F1
#
_cell.length_a   1.000
_cell.length_b   1.000
_cell.length_c   1.000
_cell.angle_alpha   90.00
_cell.angle_beta   90.00
_cell.angle_gamma   90.00
#
_symmetry.space_group_name_H-M   'P 1'
#
loop_
_entity.id
_entity.type
_entity.pdbx_description
1 polymer ?
#
loop_
_entity_poly.entity_id
_entity_poly.type
_entity_poly.pdbx_seq_one_letter_code
_entity_poly.pdbx_strand_id
1 'polypeptide(L)'
;MTNTMLTLASKGTPDSRVQKLNRWRWEPDKTVREEENFSKGIHTFINNTIERRKQRESCNGIIQPSMVGIENRLLGCVTFERKFVAHKERVIHLTLISVRPRYRKYRIGRYLLSKCVSPVVVGNHDAVVVHADNSAVDFFSKFGFSDDVILNSKWSDLADAFTNCTLMSYLPGFSGHSLLSSSVTKEKDPDIYEIDQELRSWQTKSKEAYQGQLCCAMKFRNEILQLKHLVKSQNELLNKLVSDHDKVRRDKLQVERDLLALQLRTAEVNFTQATQEVPAAEGKLIASSLVDTEDFTHGEFGRGLYFTKYPSKAAQFSALGKLLEVRVGLGRVETVMKYDRTRKNPTNGHDSVISPGRLYRPGDQGEAAMLCQEYVVFDADQVLPLCVITYSANTST
;
A
#
# COMPACT_ATOMS: atom_id res chain seq x y z
N MET A 1 -15.82 7.67 61.17
CA MET A 1 -15.77 6.69 62.28
C MET A 1 -17.10 5.95 62.31
N THR A 2 -17.05 4.62 62.47
CA THR A 2 -18.15 3.69 62.87
C THR A 2 -19.42 3.70 62.00
N ASN A 3 -19.57 2.84 60.98
CA ASN A 3 -19.89 1.40 61.07
C ASN A 3 -21.07 1.10 62.02
N THR A 4 -22.28 0.86 61.47
CA THR A 4 -23.21 -0.10 62.07
C THR A 4 -23.91 -0.92 60.98
N MET A 5 -23.53 -2.20 60.93
CA MET A 5 -24.20 -3.31 60.29
C MET A 5 -25.68 -3.40 60.68
N LEU A 6 -26.54 -3.72 59.72
CA LEU A 6 -27.74 -4.51 59.99
C LEU A 6 -27.90 -5.56 58.89
N THR A 7 -27.46 -6.75 59.28
CA THR A 7 -27.55 -8.02 58.58
C THR A 7 -28.97 -8.56 58.73
N LEU A 8 -29.72 -8.69 57.63
CA LEU A 8 -30.85 -9.61 57.55
C LEU A 8 -30.51 -10.71 56.56
N ALA A 9 -30.14 -11.86 57.13
CA ALA A 9 -29.90 -13.09 56.42
C ALA A 9 -31.23 -13.68 55.95
N SER A 10 -31.51 -13.64 54.65
CA SER A 10 -32.41 -14.60 54.03
C SER A 10 -31.56 -15.75 53.48
N LYS A 11 -31.57 -16.89 54.19
CA LYS A 11 -31.13 -18.18 53.65
C LYS A 11 -32.09 -18.59 52.52
N GLY A 12 -31.80 -18.15 51.31
CA GLY A 12 -32.36 -18.67 50.07
C GLY A 12 -31.29 -19.53 49.40
N THR A 13 -31.55 -20.82 49.28
CA THR A 13 -30.79 -21.75 48.44
C THR A 13 -30.51 -21.15 47.06
N PRO A 14 -29.27 -21.15 46.54
CA PRO A 14 -29.01 -20.61 45.22
C PRO A 14 -29.65 -21.52 44.17
N ASP A 15 -30.62 -20.95 43.46
CA ASP A 15 -31.32 -21.54 42.33
C ASP A 15 -30.31 -21.93 41.25
N SER A 16 -30.15 -23.24 41.04
CA SER A 16 -29.23 -23.87 40.10
C SER A 16 -29.51 -23.51 38.63
N ARG A 17 -30.57 -22.74 38.36
CA ARG A 17 -30.92 -22.22 37.04
C ARG A 17 -30.14 -20.98 36.63
N VAL A 18 -29.64 -20.17 37.56
CA VAL A 18 -28.95 -18.91 37.22
C VAL A 18 -27.46 -19.12 36.90
N GLN A 19 -26.86 -20.24 37.32
CA GLN A 19 -25.46 -20.57 36.98
C GLN A 19 -25.27 -21.22 35.60
N LYS A 20 -26.34 -21.63 34.90
CA LYS A 20 -26.21 -22.26 33.56
C LYS A 20 -26.21 -21.28 32.38
N LEU A 21 -26.52 -19.98 32.59
CA LEU A 21 -26.56 -19.00 31.50
C LEU A 21 -25.21 -18.37 31.14
N ASN A 22 -24.17 -18.54 31.97
CA ASN A 22 -22.83 -17.98 31.70
C ASN A 22 -21.81 -19.01 31.17
N ARG A 23 -22.25 -20.22 30.80
CA ARG A 23 -21.39 -21.29 30.25
C ARG A 23 -21.28 -21.22 28.72
N TRP A 24 -21.15 -20.03 28.16
CA TRP A 24 -20.74 -19.83 26.76
C TRP A 24 -19.70 -18.71 26.68
N ARG A 25 -18.74 -18.76 27.61
CA ARG A 25 -17.53 -17.97 27.52
C ARG A 25 -16.76 -18.46 26.30
N TRP A 26 -16.48 -17.55 25.38
CA TRP A 26 -15.63 -17.78 24.21
C TRP A 26 -14.20 -18.01 24.69
N GLU A 27 -13.87 -19.27 24.99
CA GLU A 27 -12.48 -19.68 25.14
C GLU A 27 -12.07 -20.36 23.83
N PRO A 28 -10.90 -20.02 23.26
CA PRO A 28 -10.36 -20.78 22.15
C PRO A 28 -10.13 -22.20 22.65
N ASP A 29 -11.01 -23.13 22.27
CA ASP A 29 -10.93 -24.54 22.62
C ASP A 29 -9.63 -25.08 22.00
N LYS A 30 -8.54 -25.06 22.78
CA LYS A 30 -7.24 -25.64 22.43
C LYS A 30 -7.20 -27.15 22.64
N THR A 31 -8.32 -27.78 22.98
CA THR A 31 -8.42 -29.23 23.06
C THR A 31 -8.92 -29.77 21.74
N VAL A 32 -8.03 -30.42 20.99
CA VAL A 32 -8.40 -31.34 19.91
C VAL A 32 -9.29 -32.41 20.54
N ARG A 33 -10.61 -32.20 20.55
CA ARG A 33 -11.57 -33.26 20.89
C ARG A 33 -11.42 -34.29 19.78
N GLU A 34 -11.07 -35.51 20.16
CA GLU A 34 -11.17 -36.68 19.28
C GLU A 34 -12.54 -36.63 18.62
N GLU A 35 -12.59 -36.54 17.29
CA GLU A 35 -13.83 -36.51 16.54
C GLU A 35 -14.64 -37.76 16.89
N GLU A 36 -15.77 -37.58 17.58
CA GLU A 36 -16.64 -38.69 17.98
C GLU A 36 -17.10 -39.43 16.71
N ASN A 37 -16.69 -40.70 16.58
CA ASN A 37 -17.00 -41.48 15.39
C ASN A 37 -18.44 -42.02 15.44
N PHE A 38 -19.36 -41.27 14.83
CA PHE A 38 -20.79 -41.64 14.71
C PHE A 38 -21.11 -42.61 13.56
N SER A 39 -20.11 -43.19 12.89
CA SER A 39 -20.35 -44.14 11.78
C SER A 39 -20.91 -45.50 12.23
N LYS A 40 -20.80 -45.82 13.52
CA LYS A 40 -21.28 -47.09 14.06
C LYS A 40 -22.80 -47.19 13.94
N GLY A 41 -23.29 -48.19 13.21
CA GLY A 41 -24.72 -48.47 13.04
C GLY A 41 -25.35 -47.86 11.77
N ILE A 42 -24.58 -47.21 10.90
CA ILE A 42 -25.11 -46.64 9.65
C ILE A 42 -25.72 -47.71 8.74
N HIS A 43 -25.06 -48.87 8.59
CA HIS A 43 -25.56 -49.98 7.75
C HIS A 43 -26.86 -50.56 8.31
N THR A 44 -26.96 -50.72 9.63
CA THR A 44 -28.19 -51.16 10.31
C THR A 44 -29.33 -50.17 10.07
N PHE A 45 -29.05 -48.87 10.16
CA PHE A 45 -30.03 -47.82 9.89
C PHE A 45 -30.54 -47.85 8.44
N ILE A 46 -29.64 -48.00 7.46
CA ILE A 46 -29.99 -48.08 6.03
C ILE A 46 -30.87 -49.32 5.79
N ASN A 47 -30.48 -50.49 6.29
CA ASN A 47 -31.25 -51.73 6.14
C ASN A 47 -32.67 -51.58 6.70
N ASN A 48 -32.79 -51.07 7.93
CA ASN A 48 -34.09 -50.83 8.56
C ASN A 48 -34.94 -49.82 7.77
N THR A 49 -34.32 -48.83 7.13
CA THR A 49 -35.01 -47.84 6.30
C THR A 49 -35.55 -48.47 5.01
N ILE A 50 -34.79 -49.36 4.39
CA ILE A 50 -35.20 -50.11 3.19
C ILE A 50 -36.37 -51.04 3.54
N GLU A 51 -36.30 -51.75 4.66
CA GLU A 51 -37.38 -52.62 5.13
C GLU A 51 -38.68 -51.84 5.38
N ARG A 52 -38.60 -50.73 6.14
CA ARG A 52 -39.76 -49.84 6.35
C ARG A 52 -40.31 -49.29 5.04
N ARG A 53 -39.46 -49.02 4.05
CA ARG A 53 -39.92 -48.57 2.72
C ARG A 53 -40.68 -49.66 1.98
N LYS A 54 -40.16 -50.89 1.95
CA LYS A 54 -40.85 -52.04 1.34
C LYS A 54 -42.19 -52.30 2.00
N GLN A 55 -42.24 -52.26 3.34
CA GLN A 55 -43.47 -52.43 4.11
C GLN A 55 -44.52 -51.36 3.78
N ARG A 56 -44.11 -50.10 3.54
CA ARG A 56 -45.03 -49.03 3.12
C ARG A 56 -45.52 -49.21 1.68
N GLU A 57 -44.64 -49.62 0.77
CA GLU A 57 -45.00 -49.86 -0.64
C GLU A 57 -45.95 -51.06 -0.79
N SER A 58 -45.87 -52.05 0.10
CA SER A 58 -46.77 -53.21 0.15
C SER A 58 -48.06 -52.99 0.93
N CYS A 59 -48.25 -51.84 1.59
CA CYS A 59 -49.40 -51.58 2.44
C CYS A 59 -50.35 -50.58 1.77
N ASN A 60 -51.53 -51.04 1.35
CA ASN A 60 -52.59 -50.20 0.78
C ASN A 60 -53.49 -49.54 1.86
N GLY A 61 -53.15 -49.68 3.14
CA GLY A 61 -53.96 -49.23 4.28
C GLY A 61 -53.30 -48.15 5.15
N ILE A 62 -53.79 -48.00 6.38
CA ILE A 62 -53.29 -47.00 7.34
C ILE A 62 -51.85 -47.33 7.73
N ILE A 63 -50.94 -46.39 7.47
CA ILE A 63 -49.51 -46.53 7.81
C ILE A 63 -49.33 -46.51 9.32
N GLN A 64 -48.77 -47.58 9.88
CA GLN A 64 -48.50 -47.65 11.32
C GLN A 64 -47.29 -46.81 11.72
N PRO A 65 -47.25 -46.24 12.95
CA PRO A 65 -46.12 -45.42 13.43
C PRO A 65 -44.76 -46.14 13.39
N SER A 66 -44.74 -47.47 13.54
CA SER A 66 -43.55 -48.32 13.43
C SER A 66 -42.95 -48.34 12.01
N MET A 67 -43.77 -48.08 10.99
CA MET A 67 -43.36 -47.99 9.59
C MET A 67 -42.78 -46.61 9.24
N VAL A 68 -42.82 -45.64 10.16
CA VAL A 68 -42.34 -44.27 9.98
C VAL A 68 -41.12 -44.02 10.86
N GLY A 69 -39.93 -44.26 10.32
CA GLY A 69 -38.67 -43.97 11.01
C GLY A 69 -38.29 -42.48 10.97
N ILE A 70 -37.18 -42.16 11.65
CA ILE A 70 -36.63 -40.79 11.71
C ILE A 70 -36.34 -40.23 10.31
N GLU A 71 -36.03 -41.10 9.34
CA GLU A 71 -35.83 -40.70 7.95
C GLU A 71 -37.05 -39.99 7.37
N ASN A 72 -38.27 -40.32 7.80
CA ASN A 72 -39.47 -39.66 7.27
C ASN A 72 -39.85 -38.41 8.06
N ARG A 73 -39.38 -38.31 9.31
CA ARG A 73 -39.64 -37.18 10.21
C ARG A 73 -38.68 -36.02 9.99
N LEU A 74 -37.47 -36.29 9.47
CA LEU A 74 -36.49 -35.27 9.13
C LEU A 74 -36.90 -34.51 7.85
N LEU A 75 -37.38 -33.28 8.04
CA LEU A 75 -37.84 -32.41 6.94
C LEU A 75 -36.72 -31.54 6.36
N GLY A 76 -35.74 -31.19 7.18
CA GLY A 76 -34.57 -30.41 6.80
C GLY A 76 -33.49 -30.45 7.87
N CYS A 77 -32.29 -30.05 7.48
CA CYS A 77 -31.11 -30.00 8.34
C CYS A 77 -30.33 -28.72 8.05
N VAL A 78 -29.68 -28.19 9.08
CA VAL A 78 -28.69 -27.13 8.96
C VAL A 78 -27.49 -27.47 9.81
N THR A 79 -26.30 -27.35 9.24
CA THR A 79 -25.00 -27.58 9.89
C THR A 79 -24.19 -26.30 9.77
N PHE A 80 -23.63 -25.87 10.90
CA PHE A 80 -22.76 -24.71 10.95
C PHE A 80 -21.61 -24.94 11.92
N GLU A 81 -20.50 -24.27 11.65
CA GLU A 81 -19.30 -24.25 12.46
C GLU A 81 -19.04 -22.84 12.96
N ARG A 82 -18.51 -22.73 14.18
CA ARG A 82 -18.05 -21.45 14.72
C ARG A 82 -16.56 -21.35 14.46
N LYS A 83 -16.15 -20.32 13.72
CA LYS A 83 -14.74 -20.08 13.38
C LYS A 83 -14.31 -18.69 13.84
N PHE A 84 -13.02 -18.59 14.13
CA PHE A 84 -12.34 -17.33 14.37
C PHE A 84 -11.40 -17.07 13.20
N VAL A 85 -11.68 -16.03 12.44
CA VAL A 85 -10.80 -15.63 11.33
C VAL A 85 -9.71 -14.70 11.88
N ALA A 86 -8.57 -14.62 11.18
CA ALA A 86 -7.31 -14.02 11.63
C ALA A 86 -7.41 -12.61 12.25
N HIS A 87 -8.52 -11.89 12.04
CA HIS A 87 -8.78 -10.55 12.59
C HIS A 87 -9.60 -10.53 13.90
N LYS A 88 -9.72 -11.67 14.60
CA LYS A 88 -10.55 -11.87 15.81
C LYS A 88 -12.06 -11.73 15.58
N GLU A 89 -12.50 -11.74 14.34
CA GLU A 89 -13.93 -11.74 14.01
C GLU A 89 -14.51 -13.14 14.22
N ARG A 90 -15.66 -13.20 14.89
CA ARG A 90 -16.42 -14.42 15.16
C ARG A 90 -17.34 -14.68 13.98
N VAL A 91 -17.07 -15.77 13.29
CA VAL A 91 -17.77 -16.13 12.07
C VAL A 91 -18.54 -17.42 12.26
N ILE A 92 -19.77 -17.42 11.77
CA ILE A 92 -20.60 -18.62 11.67
C ILE A 92 -20.51 -19.12 10.24
N HIS A 93 -19.78 -20.21 10.03
CA HIS A 93 -19.65 -20.84 8.73
C HIS A 93 -20.77 -21.86 8.56
N LEU A 94 -21.74 -21.56 7.70
CA LEU A 94 -22.82 -22.47 7.36
C LEU A 94 -22.30 -23.46 6.30
N THR A 95 -22.12 -24.71 6.72
CA THR A 95 -21.57 -25.80 5.90
C THR A 95 -22.65 -26.46 5.05
N LEU A 96 -23.85 -26.66 5.60
CA LEU A 96 -24.96 -27.32 4.89
C LEU A 96 -26.29 -26.73 5.34
N ILE A 97 -27.18 -26.45 4.39
CA ILE A 97 -28.61 -26.30 4.64
C ILE A 97 -29.38 -27.06 3.57
N SER A 98 -30.25 -27.95 4.00
CA SER A 98 -31.05 -28.74 3.07
C SER A 98 -32.46 -28.96 3.60
N VAL A 99 -33.43 -28.87 2.69
CA VAL A 99 -34.84 -29.13 2.94
C VAL A 99 -35.36 -30.06 1.86
N ARG A 100 -36.12 -31.07 2.28
CA ARG A 100 -36.77 -32.02 1.36
C ARG A 100 -37.56 -31.28 0.28
N PRO A 101 -37.42 -31.63 -1.02
CA PRO A 101 -38.07 -30.90 -2.11
C PRO A 101 -39.58 -30.68 -1.93
N ARG A 102 -40.29 -31.71 -1.46
CA ARG A 102 -41.74 -31.65 -1.18
C ARG A 102 -42.12 -30.58 -0.16
N TYR A 103 -41.20 -30.20 0.73
CA TYR A 103 -41.46 -29.29 1.84
C TYR A 103 -40.82 -27.90 1.68
N ARG A 104 -40.12 -27.64 0.57
CA ARG A 104 -39.47 -26.33 0.32
C ARG A 104 -40.48 -25.16 0.33
N LYS A 105 -41.73 -25.41 -0.10
CA LYS A 105 -42.81 -24.41 -0.13
C LYS A 105 -43.27 -23.95 1.26
N TYR A 106 -43.04 -24.74 2.32
CA TYR A 106 -43.46 -24.42 3.69
C TYR A 106 -42.46 -23.56 4.46
N ARG A 107 -41.51 -22.90 3.76
CA ARG A 107 -40.54 -21.96 4.36
C ARG A 107 -39.67 -22.55 5.48
N ILE A 108 -39.49 -23.87 5.51
CA ILE A 108 -38.64 -24.55 6.49
C ILE A 108 -37.19 -24.03 6.41
N GLY A 109 -36.67 -23.79 5.20
CA GLY A 109 -35.32 -23.26 5.00
C GLY A 109 -35.16 -21.86 5.62
N ARG A 110 -36.17 -21.00 5.48
CA ARG A 110 -36.22 -19.68 6.12
C ARG A 110 -36.18 -19.81 7.65
N TYR A 111 -36.92 -20.76 8.21
CA TYR A 111 -36.94 -21.00 9.64
C TYR A 111 -35.59 -21.52 10.16
N LEU A 112 -34.95 -22.44 9.45
CA LEU A 112 -33.63 -22.94 9.82
C LEU A 112 -32.57 -21.84 9.77
N LEU A 113 -32.53 -21.07 8.68
CA LEU A 113 -31.62 -19.95 8.54
C LEU A 113 -31.85 -18.89 9.63
N SER A 114 -33.11 -18.64 10.02
CA SER A 114 -33.39 -17.66 11.08
C SER A 114 -32.92 -18.08 12.47
N LYS A 115 -32.83 -19.39 12.72
CA LYS A 115 -32.19 -19.91 13.93
C LYS A 115 -30.67 -19.77 13.86
N CYS A 116 -30.05 -19.97 12.71
CA CYS A 116 -28.60 -19.83 12.54
C CYS A 116 -28.09 -18.39 12.65
N VAL A 117 -28.93 -17.41 12.30
CA VAL A 117 -28.59 -15.98 12.46
C VAL A 117 -28.97 -15.46 13.85
N SER A 118 -29.78 -16.18 14.63
CA SER A 118 -30.19 -15.70 15.95
C SER A 118 -29.02 -15.80 16.95
N PRO A 119 -28.63 -14.70 17.62
CA PRO A 119 -27.61 -14.74 18.65
C PRO A 119 -27.98 -15.62 19.84
N VAL A 120 -29.26 -15.88 20.06
CA VAL A 120 -29.75 -16.78 21.13
C VAL A 120 -29.29 -18.22 20.89
N VAL A 121 -29.23 -18.66 19.64
CA VAL A 121 -28.86 -20.04 19.28
C VAL A 121 -27.36 -20.13 19.05
N VAL A 122 -26.81 -19.19 18.30
CA VAL A 122 -25.45 -19.28 17.77
C VAL A 122 -24.44 -18.45 18.57
N GLY A 123 -24.92 -17.61 19.49
CA GLY A 123 -24.09 -16.65 20.20
C GLY A 123 -23.81 -15.40 19.37
N ASN A 124 -23.15 -14.43 20.00
CA ASN A 124 -22.75 -13.19 19.35
C ASN A 124 -21.71 -13.50 18.26
N HIS A 125 -22.03 -13.13 17.03
CA HIS A 125 -21.19 -13.30 15.86
C HIS A 125 -21.14 -11.99 15.10
N ASP A 126 -20.06 -11.82 14.35
CA ASP A 126 -19.79 -10.60 13.59
C ASP A 126 -20.18 -10.81 12.12
N ALA A 127 -20.21 -12.07 11.65
CA ALA A 127 -20.71 -12.44 10.33
C ALA A 127 -21.23 -13.88 10.27
N VAL A 128 -22.13 -14.14 9.31
CA VAL A 128 -22.52 -15.50 8.89
C VAL A 128 -22.08 -15.70 7.45
N VAL A 129 -21.30 -16.74 7.19
CA VAL A 129 -20.70 -17.02 5.88
C VAL A 129 -21.25 -18.33 5.35
N VAL A 130 -21.65 -18.36 4.09
CA VAL A 130 -22.21 -19.53 3.42
C VAL A 130 -21.60 -19.73 2.04
N HIS A 131 -21.42 -20.99 1.66
CA HIS A 131 -21.11 -21.39 0.30
C HIS A 131 -22.43 -21.76 -0.38
N ALA A 132 -22.94 -20.84 -1.20
CA ALA A 132 -24.20 -21.03 -1.90
C ALA A 132 -23.95 -21.67 -3.26
N ASP A 133 -24.62 -22.80 -3.54
CA ASP A 133 -24.75 -23.31 -4.89
C ASP A 133 -25.40 -22.26 -5.80
N ASN A 134 -25.10 -22.29 -7.10
CA ASN A 134 -25.68 -21.35 -8.08
C ASN A 134 -27.21 -21.28 -8.02
N SER A 135 -27.89 -22.39 -7.69
CA SER A 135 -29.36 -22.43 -7.55
C SER A 135 -29.90 -21.83 -6.24
N ALA A 136 -29.03 -21.60 -5.25
CA ALA A 136 -29.38 -21.13 -3.92
C ALA A 136 -28.98 -19.67 -3.65
N VAL A 137 -28.21 -19.03 -4.55
CA VAL A 137 -27.78 -17.62 -4.41
C VAL A 137 -28.99 -16.69 -4.21
N ASP A 138 -30.02 -16.82 -5.06
CA ASP A 138 -31.25 -16.02 -4.95
C ASP A 138 -32.00 -16.25 -3.62
N PHE A 139 -31.89 -17.47 -3.06
CA PHE A 139 -32.50 -17.77 -1.77
C PHE A 139 -31.79 -16.98 -0.67
N PHE A 140 -30.46 -17.02 -0.61
CA PHE A 140 -29.69 -16.31 0.42
C PHE A 140 -29.74 -14.79 0.25
N SER A 141 -29.71 -14.28 -0.98
CA SER A 141 -29.84 -12.85 -1.28
C SER A 141 -31.12 -12.24 -0.70
N LYS A 142 -32.25 -12.97 -0.77
CA LYS A 142 -33.53 -12.57 -0.14
C LYS A 142 -33.48 -12.47 1.38
N PHE A 143 -32.48 -13.06 2.03
CA PHE A 143 -32.22 -12.95 3.47
C PHE A 143 -31.11 -11.97 3.83
N GLY A 144 -30.66 -11.15 2.86
CA GLY A 144 -29.65 -10.12 3.08
C GLY A 144 -28.21 -10.62 3.04
N PHE A 145 -27.97 -11.82 2.51
CA PHE A 145 -26.61 -12.26 2.20
C PHE A 145 -26.11 -11.54 0.96
N SER A 146 -24.87 -11.06 1.00
CA SER A 146 -24.20 -10.40 -0.11
C SER A 146 -23.18 -11.33 -0.76
N ASP A 147 -23.20 -11.36 -2.08
CA ASP A 147 -22.24 -12.00 -2.98
C ASP A 147 -21.09 -11.05 -3.40
N ASP A 148 -20.92 -9.90 -2.74
CA ASP A 148 -19.86 -8.96 -3.09
C ASP A 148 -18.47 -9.57 -2.87
N VAL A 149 -17.71 -9.71 -3.96
CA VAL A 149 -16.37 -10.32 -3.99
C VAL A 149 -15.38 -9.62 -3.06
N ILE A 150 -15.43 -8.29 -2.98
CA ILE A 150 -14.50 -7.51 -2.14
C ILE A 150 -14.84 -7.74 -0.67
N LEU A 151 -16.12 -7.69 -0.32
CA LEU A 151 -16.56 -7.97 1.05
C LEU A 151 -16.20 -9.41 1.46
N ASN A 152 -16.49 -10.37 0.59
CA ASN A 152 -16.30 -11.79 0.86
C ASN A 152 -14.81 -12.20 0.79
N SER A 153 -13.93 -11.39 0.21
CA SER A 153 -12.48 -11.63 0.24
C SER A 153 -11.91 -11.62 1.66
N LYS A 154 -12.59 -10.97 2.62
CA LYS A 154 -12.26 -11.08 4.07
C LYS A 154 -12.36 -12.50 4.61
N TRP A 155 -13.14 -13.34 3.95
CA TRP A 155 -13.39 -14.73 4.33
C TRP A 155 -12.66 -15.71 3.40
N SER A 156 -11.61 -15.26 2.70
CA SER A 156 -10.84 -16.08 1.77
C SER A 156 -10.32 -17.38 2.39
N ASP A 157 -9.95 -17.35 3.67
CA ASP A 157 -9.49 -18.52 4.43
C ASP A 157 -10.56 -19.64 4.51
N LEU A 158 -11.83 -19.28 4.35
CA LEU A 158 -12.97 -20.21 4.34
C LEU A 158 -13.35 -20.64 2.92
N ALA A 159 -12.89 -19.92 1.89
CA ALA A 159 -13.30 -20.09 0.50
C ALA A 159 -12.80 -21.40 -0.12
N ASP A 160 -11.66 -21.93 0.36
CA ASP A 160 -11.04 -23.13 -0.19
C ASP A 160 -11.78 -24.43 0.18
N ALA A 161 -12.82 -24.36 1.03
CA ALA A 161 -13.52 -25.54 1.51
C ALA A 161 -14.46 -26.18 0.46
N PHE A 162 -14.96 -25.41 -0.52
CA PHE A 162 -15.95 -25.88 -1.48
C PHE A 162 -15.69 -25.35 -2.90
N THR A 163 -15.69 -26.26 -3.89
CA THR A 163 -15.57 -25.90 -5.30
C THR A 163 -16.95 -25.60 -5.90
N ASN A 164 -17.00 -24.77 -6.95
CA ASN A 164 -18.23 -24.40 -7.69
C ASN A 164 -19.35 -23.74 -6.86
N CYS A 165 -19.02 -23.12 -5.74
CA CYS A 165 -19.96 -22.39 -4.90
C CYS A 165 -19.67 -20.89 -4.91
N THR A 166 -20.71 -20.08 -4.74
CA THR A 166 -20.57 -18.64 -4.52
C THR A 166 -20.48 -18.38 -3.03
N LEU A 167 -19.35 -17.81 -2.58
CA LEU A 167 -19.20 -17.37 -1.20
C LEU A 167 -20.08 -16.14 -0.96
N MET A 168 -20.97 -16.23 0.03
CA MET A 168 -21.84 -15.13 0.44
C MET A 168 -21.72 -14.89 1.93
N SER A 169 -21.84 -13.63 2.36
CA SER A 169 -21.83 -13.28 3.77
C SER A 169 -23.03 -12.42 4.17
N TYR A 170 -23.50 -12.64 5.39
CA TYR A 170 -24.50 -11.83 6.07
C TYR A 170 -23.83 -11.13 7.25
N LEU A 171 -24.02 -9.82 7.30
CA LEU A 171 -23.55 -8.98 8.40
C LEU A 171 -24.77 -8.63 9.27
N PRO A 172 -24.80 -9.03 10.55
CA PRO A 172 -25.88 -8.66 11.45
C PRO A 172 -25.86 -7.14 11.69
N GLY A 173 -27.05 -6.56 11.87
CA GLY A 173 -27.17 -5.16 12.28
C GLY A 173 -26.58 -4.92 13.68
N PHE A 174 -26.19 -3.68 13.96
CA PHE A 174 -25.51 -3.29 15.22
C PHE A 174 -26.28 -3.67 16.50
N SER A 175 -27.61 -3.77 16.46
CA SER A 175 -28.46 -4.13 17.59
C SER A 175 -28.67 -5.64 17.77
N GLY A 176 -28.09 -6.49 16.91
CA GLY A 176 -28.15 -7.96 17.03
C GLY A 176 -29.55 -8.58 16.81
N HIS A 177 -30.55 -7.77 16.47
CA HIS A 177 -31.92 -8.21 16.30
C HIS A 177 -32.41 -8.00 14.86
N SER A 178 -32.57 -9.14 14.19
CA SER A 178 -33.65 -9.46 13.26
C SER A 178 -33.26 -9.61 11.79
N LEU A 179 -33.47 -10.83 11.31
CA LEU A 179 -33.83 -11.13 9.92
C LEU A 179 -35.27 -10.66 9.66
N LEU A 180 -35.53 -9.36 9.79
CA LEU A 180 -36.68 -8.80 9.13
C LEU A 180 -36.46 -8.94 7.62
N SER A 181 -37.57 -9.08 6.89
CA SER A 181 -37.56 -9.03 5.43
C SER A 181 -36.78 -7.79 5.02
N SER A 182 -35.59 -7.96 4.47
CA SER A 182 -34.75 -6.84 3.99
C SER A 182 -35.40 -6.07 2.85
N SER A 183 -36.50 -6.61 2.30
CA SER A 183 -37.40 -5.90 1.39
C SER A 183 -38.35 -4.98 2.17
N VAL A 184 -37.87 -3.78 2.51
CA VAL A 184 -38.77 -2.67 2.84
C VAL A 184 -39.49 -2.31 1.54
N THR A 185 -40.82 -2.33 1.56
CA THR A 185 -41.64 -1.92 0.42
C THR A 185 -42.21 -0.55 0.70
N LYS A 186 -42.24 0.32 -0.31
CA LYS A 186 -42.77 1.69 -0.21
C LYS A 186 -44.17 1.77 0.41
N GLU A 187 -44.98 0.74 0.20
CA GLU A 187 -46.35 0.62 0.73
C GLU A 187 -46.43 0.35 2.24
N LYS A 188 -45.37 -0.22 2.84
CA LYS A 188 -45.34 -0.56 4.27
C LYS A 188 -44.79 0.56 5.11
N ASP A 189 -43.72 1.18 4.62
CA ASP A 189 -43.02 2.25 5.31
C ASP A 189 -42.26 3.09 4.27
N PRO A 190 -42.81 4.24 3.84
CA PRO A 190 -42.20 5.06 2.80
C PRO A 190 -40.89 5.70 3.28
N ASP A 191 -40.82 6.11 4.55
CA ASP A 191 -39.64 6.80 5.10
C ASP A 191 -38.45 5.83 5.20
N ILE A 192 -38.67 4.62 5.72
CA ILE A 192 -37.62 3.59 5.76
C ILE A 192 -37.23 3.15 4.34
N TYR A 193 -38.18 3.11 3.41
CA TYR A 193 -37.90 2.76 2.01
C TYR A 193 -36.99 3.79 1.34
N GLU A 194 -37.24 5.09 1.55
CA GLU A 194 -36.39 6.16 1.03
C GLU A 194 -34.97 6.08 1.62
N ILE A 195 -34.85 5.84 2.93
CA ILE A 195 -33.54 5.62 3.57
C ILE A 195 -32.81 4.42 2.98
N ASP A 196 -33.48 3.28 2.79
CA ASP A 196 -32.87 2.07 2.18
C ASP A 196 -32.42 2.37 0.74
N GLN A 197 -33.20 3.12 -0.03
CA GLN A 197 -32.86 3.49 -1.40
C GLN A 197 -31.65 4.44 -1.45
N GLU A 198 -31.58 5.43 -0.56
CA GLU A 198 -30.42 6.32 -0.44
C GLU A 198 -29.15 5.55 -0.04
N LEU A 199 -29.25 4.65 0.94
CA LEU A 199 -28.14 3.80 1.36
C LEU A 199 -27.63 2.92 0.21
N ARG A 200 -28.53 2.32 -0.58
CA ARG A 200 -28.15 1.57 -1.78
C ARG A 200 -27.46 2.46 -2.81
N SER A 201 -27.99 3.66 -3.04
CA SER A 201 -27.36 4.62 -3.95
C SER A 201 -25.94 4.98 -3.49
N TRP A 202 -25.76 5.24 -2.20
CA TRP A 202 -24.45 5.54 -1.61
C TRP A 202 -23.49 4.36 -1.70
N GLN A 203 -23.98 3.14 -1.45
CA GLN A 203 -23.19 1.93 -1.61
C GLN A 203 -22.68 1.78 -3.05
N THR A 204 -23.55 1.97 -4.05
CA THR A 204 -23.16 1.91 -5.46
C THR A 204 -22.14 2.99 -5.82
N LYS A 205 -22.39 4.25 -5.46
CA LYS A 205 -21.45 5.36 -5.71
C LYS A 205 -20.09 5.13 -5.03
N SER A 206 -20.10 4.62 -3.80
CA SER A 206 -18.88 4.29 -3.07
C SER A 206 -18.12 3.16 -3.75
N LYS A 207 -18.81 2.14 -4.28
CA LYS A 207 -18.20 1.03 -5.02
C LYS A 207 -17.56 1.51 -6.32
N GLU A 208 -18.26 2.37 -7.08
CA GLU A 208 -17.72 2.99 -8.30
C GLU A 208 -16.48 3.84 -8.00
N ALA A 209 -16.52 4.66 -6.96
CA ALA A 209 -15.38 5.47 -6.53
C ALA A 209 -14.18 4.60 -6.14
N TYR A 210 -14.41 3.53 -5.37
CA TYR A 210 -13.35 2.57 -5.00
C TYR A 210 -12.76 1.87 -6.23
N GLN A 211 -13.59 1.44 -7.18
CA GLN A 211 -13.13 0.84 -8.43
C GLN A 211 -12.29 1.83 -9.25
N GLY A 212 -12.70 3.10 -9.31
CA GLY A 212 -11.91 4.16 -9.94
C GLY A 212 -10.54 4.34 -9.29
N GLN A 213 -10.49 4.40 -7.95
CA GLN A 213 -9.24 4.49 -7.20
C GLN A 213 -8.32 3.30 -7.47
N LEU A 214 -8.85 2.07 -7.45
CA LEU A 214 -8.08 0.86 -7.73
C LEU A 214 -7.52 0.86 -9.16
N CYS A 215 -8.31 1.30 -10.14
CA CYS A 215 -7.86 1.46 -11.53
C CYS A 215 -6.69 2.44 -11.64
N CYS A 216 -6.79 3.62 -11.01
CA CYS A 216 -5.71 4.61 -10.96
C CYS A 216 -4.45 4.03 -10.31
N ALA A 217 -4.58 3.33 -9.18
CA ALA A 217 -3.45 2.70 -8.50
C ALA A 217 -2.75 1.65 -9.38
N MET A 218 -3.51 0.83 -10.11
CA MET A 218 -2.95 -0.14 -11.07
C MET A 218 -2.23 0.55 -12.22
N LYS A 219 -2.80 1.61 -12.79
CA LYS A 219 -2.16 2.41 -13.84
C LYS A 219 -0.84 3.02 -13.36
N PHE A 220 -0.83 3.63 -12.17
CA PHE A 220 0.39 4.18 -11.58
C PHE A 220 1.45 3.11 -11.34
N ARG A 221 1.06 1.94 -10.81
CA ARG A 221 1.99 0.83 -10.62
C ARG A 221 2.63 0.42 -11.96
N ASN A 222 1.83 0.27 -13.00
CA ASN A 222 2.33 -0.12 -14.32
C ASN A 222 3.26 0.94 -14.92
N GLU A 223 2.89 2.22 -14.82
CA GLU A 223 3.71 3.33 -15.28
C GLU A 223 5.05 3.38 -14.55
N ILE A 224 5.06 3.26 -13.22
CA ILE A 224 6.29 3.23 -12.41
C ILE A 224 7.18 2.06 -12.83
N LEU A 225 6.61 0.87 -13.09
CA LEU A 225 7.39 -0.28 -13.53
C LEU A 225 8.00 -0.06 -14.92
N GLN A 226 7.23 0.51 -15.86
CA GLN A 226 7.73 0.85 -17.19
C GLN A 226 8.84 1.91 -17.14
N LEU A 227 8.64 2.98 -16.39
CA LEU A 227 9.64 4.03 -16.19
C LEU A 227 10.91 3.48 -15.55
N LYS A 228 10.80 2.61 -14.54
CA LYS A 228 11.97 1.94 -13.95
C LYS A 228 12.72 1.09 -14.97
N HIS A 229 12.00 0.37 -15.83
CA HIS A 229 12.63 -0.42 -16.89
C HIS A 229 13.34 0.49 -17.91
N LEU A 230 12.71 1.59 -18.32
CA LEU A 230 13.30 2.56 -19.24
C LEU A 230 14.56 3.21 -18.66
N VAL A 231 14.50 3.67 -17.41
CA VAL A 231 15.66 4.25 -16.71
C VAL A 231 16.80 3.24 -16.63
N LYS A 232 16.50 1.97 -16.32
CA LYS A 232 17.52 0.91 -16.30
C LYS A 232 18.19 0.74 -17.67
N SER A 233 17.41 0.66 -18.74
CA SER A 233 17.93 0.52 -20.11
C SER A 233 18.75 1.74 -20.55
N GLN A 234 18.30 2.95 -20.23
CA GLN A 234 19.04 4.18 -20.49
C GLN A 234 20.36 4.23 -19.71
N ASN A 235 20.35 3.78 -18.45
CA ASN A 235 21.57 3.73 -17.64
C ASN A 235 22.58 2.70 -18.19
N GLU A 236 22.12 1.55 -18.68
CA GLU A 236 22.97 0.58 -19.37
C GLU A 236 23.59 1.16 -20.64
N LEU A 237 22.82 1.92 -21.43
CA LEU A 237 23.32 2.60 -22.63
C LEU A 237 24.32 3.71 -22.29
N LEU A 238 24.03 4.52 -21.27
CA LEU A 238 24.93 5.55 -20.76
C LEU A 238 26.27 4.94 -20.35
N ASN A 239 26.25 3.84 -19.58
CA ASN A 239 27.46 3.16 -19.14
C ASN A 239 28.29 2.64 -20.32
N LYS A 240 27.65 2.13 -21.38
CA LYS A 240 28.35 1.77 -22.62
C LYS A 240 28.97 2.99 -23.29
N LEU A 241 28.23 4.08 -23.42
CA LEU A 241 28.70 5.31 -24.05
C LEU A 241 29.90 5.91 -23.30
N VAL A 242 29.87 5.92 -21.97
CA VAL A 242 30.97 6.37 -21.11
C VAL A 242 32.21 5.49 -21.33
N SER A 243 32.03 4.16 -21.35
CA SER A 243 33.13 3.22 -21.63
C SER A 243 33.75 3.46 -23.01
N ASP A 244 32.93 3.66 -24.04
CA ASP A 244 33.39 3.92 -25.40
C ASP A 244 34.10 5.27 -25.51
N HIS A 245 33.57 6.32 -24.88
CA HIS A 245 34.20 7.63 -24.83
C HIS A 245 35.57 7.57 -24.15
N ASP A 246 35.69 6.86 -23.02
CA ASP A 246 36.97 6.66 -22.33
C ASP A 246 37.98 5.90 -23.20
N LYS A 247 37.52 4.92 -23.99
CA LYS A 247 38.36 4.21 -24.95
C LYS A 247 38.86 5.15 -26.05
N VAL A 248 37.98 5.89 -26.70
CA VAL A 248 38.34 6.86 -27.74
C VAL A 248 39.30 7.93 -27.19
N ARG A 249 39.07 8.41 -25.96
CA ARG A 249 39.97 9.36 -25.31
C ARG A 249 41.38 8.77 -25.11
N ARG A 250 41.49 7.51 -24.68
CA ARG A 250 42.79 6.83 -24.55
C ARG A 250 43.47 6.67 -25.91
N ASP A 251 42.73 6.23 -26.92
CA ASP A 251 43.25 6.04 -28.28
C ASP A 251 43.74 7.36 -28.88
N LYS A 252 43.00 8.46 -28.66
CA LYS A 252 43.41 9.81 -29.07
C LYS A 252 44.71 10.24 -28.39
N LEU A 253 44.83 10.08 -27.08
CA LEU A 253 46.05 10.41 -26.34
C LEU A 253 47.24 9.60 -26.84
N GLN A 254 47.02 8.32 -27.18
CA GLN A 254 48.05 7.46 -27.74
C GLN A 254 48.52 7.98 -29.11
N VAL A 255 47.59 8.33 -30.00
CA VAL A 255 47.91 8.91 -31.32
C VAL A 255 48.63 10.25 -31.19
N GLU A 256 48.19 11.14 -30.29
CA GLU A 256 48.86 12.42 -30.04
C GLU A 256 50.28 12.22 -29.52
N ARG A 257 50.49 11.25 -28.62
CA ARG A 257 51.82 10.88 -28.12
C ARG A 257 52.72 10.37 -29.24
N ASP A 258 52.20 9.51 -30.10
CA ASP A 258 52.96 8.93 -31.20
C ASP A 258 53.26 9.99 -32.29
N LEU A 259 52.34 10.95 -32.52
CA LEU A 259 52.56 12.13 -33.37
C LEU A 259 53.66 13.03 -32.79
N LEU A 260 53.62 13.35 -31.49
CA LEU A 260 54.64 14.15 -30.82
C LEU A 260 56.00 13.47 -30.86
N ALA A 261 56.05 12.14 -30.70
CA ALA A 261 57.29 11.38 -30.84
C ALA A 261 57.87 11.46 -32.27
N LEU A 262 57.01 11.41 -33.30
CA LEU A 262 57.43 11.64 -34.68
C LEU A 262 57.93 13.08 -34.90
N GLN A 263 57.21 14.08 -34.42
CA GLN A 263 57.61 15.48 -34.52
C GLN A 263 58.92 15.77 -33.79
N LEU A 264 59.14 15.17 -32.61
CA LEU A 264 60.40 15.25 -31.89
C LEU A 264 61.53 14.62 -32.71
N ARG A 265 61.34 13.44 -33.30
CA ARG A 265 62.34 12.84 -34.20
C ARG A 265 62.62 13.72 -35.42
N THR A 266 61.60 14.30 -36.03
CA THR A 266 61.78 15.25 -37.15
C THR A 266 62.49 16.51 -36.70
N ALA A 267 62.18 17.02 -35.51
CA ALA A 267 62.84 18.17 -34.91
C ALA A 267 64.28 17.86 -34.55
N GLU A 268 64.62 16.67 -34.03
CA GLU A 268 66.00 16.21 -33.77
C GLU A 268 66.81 16.12 -35.07
N VAL A 269 66.21 15.62 -36.15
CA VAL A 269 66.83 15.62 -37.49
C VAL A 269 67.01 17.04 -38.02
N ASN A 270 66.05 17.94 -37.80
CA ASN A 270 66.18 19.34 -38.16
C ASN A 270 67.17 20.10 -37.25
N PHE A 271 67.30 19.72 -35.98
CA PHE A 271 68.21 20.33 -34.99
C PHE A 271 69.66 19.90 -35.23
N THR A 272 69.88 18.66 -35.67
CA THR A 272 71.18 18.22 -36.19
C THR A 272 71.56 18.97 -37.47
N GLN A 273 70.59 19.42 -38.27
CA GLN A 273 70.82 20.33 -39.41
C GLN A 273 70.93 21.81 -39.01
N ALA A 274 70.38 22.22 -37.86
CA ALA A 274 70.34 23.60 -37.38
C ALA A 274 71.35 23.89 -36.23
N THR A 275 72.48 23.18 -36.19
CA THR A 275 73.60 23.51 -35.27
C THR A 275 74.43 24.71 -35.76
N GLN A 276 73.78 25.69 -36.39
CA GLN A 276 74.24 27.07 -36.49
C GLN A 276 73.06 27.96 -36.09
N GLU A 277 73.27 28.67 -34.98
CA GLU A 277 72.51 29.81 -34.44
C GLU A 277 71.43 29.53 -33.35
N VAL A 278 71.64 30.23 -32.23
CA VAL A 278 70.89 30.38 -30.95
C VAL A 278 70.29 31.82 -30.96
N PRO A 279 69.36 32.31 -30.09
CA PRO A 279 68.58 31.75 -28.95
C PRO A 279 67.03 31.83 -29.16
N ALA A 280 66.16 31.08 -28.47
CA ALA A 280 65.73 31.07 -27.06
C ALA A 280 65.11 32.37 -26.52
N ALA A 281 63.76 32.45 -26.51
CA ALA A 281 63.00 33.35 -25.63
C ALA A 281 61.57 32.83 -25.36
N GLU A 282 61.24 32.83 -24.06
CA GLU A 282 59.93 33.08 -23.44
C GLU A 282 58.78 32.05 -23.50
N GLY A 283 58.37 31.62 -22.32
CA GLY A 283 57.13 30.89 -22.05
C GLY A 283 56.84 30.86 -20.56
N LYS A 284 56.67 32.04 -19.95
CA LYS A 284 56.48 32.24 -18.51
C LYS A 284 55.00 32.47 -18.17
N LEU A 285 54.44 31.53 -17.38
CA LEU A 285 53.37 31.68 -16.37
C LEU A 285 52.16 32.59 -16.65
N ILE A 286 51.03 31.97 -16.99
CA ILE A 286 49.68 32.50 -16.69
C ILE A 286 48.92 31.38 -15.94
N ALA A 287 49.24 31.17 -14.66
CA ALA A 287 48.51 30.19 -13.83
C ALA A 287 48.62 30.47 -12.32
N SER A 288 48.88 31.72 -11.92
CA SER A 288 48.86 32.12 -10.51
C SER A 288 47.59 32.92 -10.21
N SER A 289 46.72 32.30 -9.43
CA SER A 289 45.62 32.85 -8.61
C SER A 289 44.71 33.91 -9.24
N LEU A 290 43.51 33.48 -9.61
CA LEU A 290 42.37 34.36 -9.93
C LEU A 290 41.38 34.45 -8.75
N VAL A 291 41.63 33.74 -7.65
CA VAL A 291 40.73 33.62 -6.49
C VAL A 291 41.60 33.50 -5.24
N ASP A 292 41.71 34.58 -4.47
CA ASP A 292 42.41 34.59 -3.18
C ASP A 292 41.40 34.72 -2.02
N THR A 293 41.85 34.44 -0.79
CA THR A 293 41.02 34.60 0.42
C THR A 293 40.57 36.06 0.66
N GLU A 294 41.18 37.02 -0.03
CA GLU A 294 40.77 38.42 -0.06
C GLU A 294 39.45 38.63 -0.81
N ASP A 295 39.10 37.75 -1.75
CA ASP A 295 37.85 37.79 -2.53
C ASP A 295 36.63 37.26 -1.75
N PHE A 296 36.82 36.86 -0.49
CA PHE A 296 35.74 36.33 0.33
C PHE A 296 34.75 37.42 0.72
N THR A 297 33.58 37.36 0.12
CA THR A 297 32.48 38.29 0.39
C THR A 297 31.74 37.93 1.69
N HIS A 298 31.29 38.96 2.40
CA HIS A 298 30.39 38.79 3.54
C HIS A 298 28.95 38.68 3.03
N GLY A 299 28.38 37.48 3.10
CA GLY A 299 26.97 37.24 2.78
C GLY A 299 26.15 36.84 4.00
N GLU A 300 24.88 36.52 3.76
CA GLU A 300 23.93 36.21 4.84
C GLU A 300 24.20 34.86 5.54
N PHE A 301 25.02 34.01 4.91
CA PHE A 301 25.35 32.65 5.36
C PHE A 301 26.85 32.49 5.67
N GLY A 302 27.57 33.60 5.81
CA GLY A 302 28.97 33.61 6.24
C GLY A 302 29.89 34.35 5.27
N ARG A 303 31.19 34.29 5.58
CA ARG A 303 32.26 34.85 4.76
C ARG A 303 32.88 33.76 3.89
N GLY A 304 32.62 33.80 2.60
CA GLY A 304 33.07 32.79 1.63
C GLY A 304 32.80 33.18 0.18
N LEU A 305 33.00 32.23 -0.73
CA LEU A 305 32.73 32.39 -2.15
C LEU A 305 31.35 31.81 -2.50
N TYR A 306 30.51 32.63 -3.12
CA TYR A 306 29.12 32.31 -3.42
C TYR A 306 28.95 31.93 -4.90
N PHE A 307 28.40 30.74 -5.14
CA PHE A 307 28.19 30.19 -6.48
C PHE A 307 26.73 29.80 -6.67
N THR A 308 26.22 29.95 -7.89
CA THR A 308 24.88 29.49 -8.27
C THR A 308 24.95 28.69 -9.55
N LYS A 309 24.04 27.73 -9.69
CA LYS A 309 23.87 26.93 -10.91
C LYS A 309 23.15 27.70 -12.02
N TYR A 310 22.57 28.86 -11.70
CA TYR A 310 21.70 29.61 -12.60
C TYR A 310 22.39 30.88 -13.10
N PRO A 311 22.80 30.93 -14.38
CA PRO A 311 23.48 32.11 -14.95
C PRO A 311 22.69 33.40 -14.80
N SER A 312 21.35 33.32 -14.88
CA SER A 312 20.45 34.45 -14.69
C SER A 312 20.50 35.06 -13.28
N LYS A 313 20.87 34.28 -12.27
CA LYS A 313 21.07 34.75 -10.89
C LYS A 313 22.49 35.26 -10.68
N ALA A 314 23.49 34.54 -11.21
CA ALA A 314 24.89 34.98 -11.17
C ALA A 314 25.06 36.38 -11.80
N ALA A 315 24.34 36.63 -12.91
CA ALA A 315 24.34 37.90 -13.63
C ALA A 315 23.87 39.10 -12.79
N GLN A 316 23.08 38.87 -11.73
CA GLN A 316 22.61 39.95 -10.84
C GLN A 316 23.72 40.44 -9.89
N PHE A 317 24.76 39.62 -9.69
CA PHE A 317 25.89 39.92 -8.82
C PHE A 317 27.19 40.16 -9.58
N SER A 318 27.20 39.99 -10.90
CA SER A 318 28.37 40.20 -11.75
C SER A 318 28.33 41.57 -12.44
N ALA A 319 29.50 42.04 -12.89
CA ALA A 319 29.55 43.18 -13.80
C ALA A 319 28.77 42.87 -15.08
N LEU A 320 28.00 43.86 -15.57
CA LEU A 320 27.17 43.72 -16.76
C LEU A 320 27.97 43.12 -17.93
N GLY A 321 27.42 42.04 -18.50
CA GLY A 321 27.97 41.38 -19.66
C GLY A 321 29.19 40.48 -19.41
N LYS A 322 29.53 40.16 -18.15
CA LYS A 322 30.55 39.16 -17.82
C LYS A 322 30.06 38.17 -16.77
N LEU A 323 30.39 36.89 -16.94
CA LEU A 323 30.23 35.82 -15.95
C LEU A 323 31.53 35.03 -15.86
N LEU A 324 31.87 34.56 -14.65
CA LEU A 324 33.00 33.65 -14.45
C LEU A 324 32.46 32.22 -14.31
N GLU A 325 32.88 31.33 -15.20
CA GLU A 325 32.63 29.90 -15.05
C GLU A 325 33.78 29.28 -14.25
N VAL A 326 33.42 28.54 -13.20
CA VAL A 326 34.36 27.89 -12.30
C VAL A 326 33.98 26.43 -12.09
N ARG A 327 34.96 25.59 -11.77
CA ARG A 327 34.75 24.25 -11.21
C ARG A 327 34.94 24.32 -9.70
N VAL A 328 33.96 23.85 -8.95
CA VAL A 328 33.97 23.92 -7.47
C VAL A 328 33.95 22.52 -6.87
N GLY A 329 34.91 22.22 -6.00
CA GLY A 329 35.01 20.99 -5.21
C GLY A 329 34.14 21.05 -3.96
N LEU A 330 32.83 20.79 -4.08
CA LEU A 330 31.88 20.94 -2.98
C LEU A 330 32.02 19.94 -1.83
N GLY A 331 32.56 18.74 -2.08
CA GLY A 331 32.70 17.69 -1.05
C GLY A 331 31.37 17.33 -0.38
N ARG A 332 31.39 17.17 0.94
CA ARG A 332 30.19 16.99 1.78
C ARG A 332 29.50 18.33 2.03
N VAL A 333 28.26 18.45 1.57
CA VAL A 333 27.50 19.71 1.59
C VAL A 333 26.55 19.77 2.78
N GLU A 334 26.67 20.79 3.62
CA GLU A 334 25.73 21.09 4.70
C GLU A 334 24.56 21.93 4.16
N THR A 335 23.32 21.62 4.55
CA THR A 335 22.16 22.48 4.23
C THR A 335 21.88 23.47 5.36
N VAL A 336 21.96 24.77 5.08
CA VAL A 336 21.78 25.83 6.08
C VAL A 336 20.59 26.70 5.72
N MET A 337 19.59 26.71 6.58
CA MET A 337 18.38 27.54 6.42
C MET A 337 18.40 28.80 7.31
N LYS A 338 19.26 28.84 8.33
CA LYS A 338 19.34 29.94 9.29
C LYS A 338 20.46 30.89 8.88
N TYR A 339 20.15 32.18 8.85
CA TYR A 339 21.14 33.24 8.61
C TYR A 339 22.21 33.24 9.70
N ASP A 340 23.48 33.21 9.26
CA ASP A 340 24.65 33.28 10.11
C ASP A 340 25.77 34.00 9.36
N ARG A 341 25.80 35.33 9.50
CA ARG A 341 26.80 36.19 8.88
C ARG A 341 28.21 35.99 9.46
N THR A 342 28.32 35.40 10.65
CA THR A 342 29.59 35.23 11.36
C THR A 342 30.31 33.93 11.01
N ARG A 343 29.65 33.06 10.24
CA ARG A 343 30.20 31.78 9.80
C ARG A 343 31.45 31.97 8.94
N LYS A 344 32.53 31.28 9.31
CA LYS A 344 33.81 31.23 8.57
C LYS A 344 34.14 29.84 8.03
N ASN A 345 33.43 28.81 8.49
CA ASN A 345 33.67 27.41 8.15
C ASN A 345 32.33 26.66 8.13
N PRO A 346 32.22 25.55 7.40
CA PRO A 346 31.08 24.64 7.51
C PRO A 346 31.10 23.89 8.86
N THR A 347 30.00 23.23 9.21
CA THR A 347 29.92 22.38 10.41
C THR A 347 30.86 21.17 10.26
N ASN A 348 31.47 20.73 11.37
CA ASN A 348 32.42 19.61 11.40
C ASN A 348 31.97 18.41 10.55
N GLY A 349 32.84 17.99 9.62
CA GLY A 349 32.57 16.89 8.69
C GLY A 349 31.89 17.30 7.38
N HIS A 350 31.74 18.59 7.13
CA HIS A 350 31.30 19.14 5.84
C HIS A 350 32.41 20.01 5.24
N ASP A 351 32.37 20.17 3.92
CA ASP A 351 33.37 20.90 3.13
C ASP A 351 32.76 22.15 2.47
N SER A 352 31.43 22.24 2.37
CA SER A 352 30.71 23.40 1.82
C SER A 352 29.29 23.50 2.38
N VAL A 353 28.62 24.62 2.08
CA VAL A 353 27.23 24.89 2.48
C VAL A 353 26.35 25.14 1.26
N ILE A 354 25.12 24.63 1.28
CA ILE A 354 24.03 25.07 0.40
C ILE A 354 23.04 25.92 1.20
N SER A 355 22.66 27.06 0.63
CA SER A 355 21.76 28.02 1.24
C SER A 355 20.61 28.38 0.29
N PRO A 356 19.49 28.93 0.80
CA PRO A 356 18.43 29.53 -0.03
C PRO A 356 18.91 30.63 -0.99
N GLY A 357 20.09 31.20 -0.72
CA GLY A 357 20.76 32.24 -1.50
C GLY A 357 20.28 33.65 -1.19
N ARG A 358 21.10 34.64 -1.56
CA ARG A 358 20.91 36.07 -1.23
C ARG A 358 19.68 36.72 -1.88
N LEU A 359 19.09 36.09 -2.89
CA LEU A 359 17.89 36.58 -3.57
C LEU A 359 16.60 35.94 -3.06
N TYR A 360 16.69 35.04 -2.08
CA TYR A 360 15.54 34.38 -1.49
C TYR A 360 14.69 35.37 -0.68
N ARG A 361 13.37 35.37 -0.91
CA ARG A 361 12.43 36.15 -0.11
C ARG A 361 11.57 35.22 0.75
N PRO A 362 11.35 35.53 2.04
CA PRO A 362 10.40 34.79 2.86
C PRO A 362 9.00 34.81 2.21
N GLY A 363 8.51 33.63 1.80
CA GLY A 363 7.24 33.48 1.09
C GLY A 363 7.38 32.88 -0.31
N ASP A 364 8.58 32.88 -0.89
CA ASP A 364 8.85 32.15 -2.13
C ASP A 364 8.72 30.65 -1.86
N GLN A 365 7.78 29.99 -2.55
CA GLN A 365 7.58 28.55 -2.52
C GLN A 365 7.78 27.93 -3.92
N GLY A 366 8.12 26.65 -3.96
CA GLY A 366 8.24 25.90 -5.20
C GLY A 366 9.48 26.26 -6.02
N GLU A 367 9.33 26.35 -7.34
CA GLU A 367 10.45 26.52 -8.28
C GLU A 367 11.24 27.82 -8.05
N ALA A 368 10.55 28.92 -7.70
CA ALA A 368 11.21 30.21 -7.47
C ALA A 368 12.26 30.15 -6.33
N ALA A 369 11.96 29.40 -5.26
CA ALA A 369 12.88 29.20 -4.15
C ALA A 369 14.06 28.29 -4.53
N MET A 370 13.85 27.29 -5.38
CA MET A 370 14.93 26.42 -5.87
C MET A 370 15.90 27.17 -6.79
N LEU A 371 15.38 28.09 -7.62
CA LEU A 371 16.19 28.88 -8.56
C LEU A 371 17.13 29.88 -7.86
N CYS A 372 16.92 30.17 -6.57
CA CYS A 372 17.75 31.11 -5.83
C CYS A 372 18.88 30.47 -5.03
N GLN A 373 18.97 29.12 -5.01
CA GLN A 373 19.97 28.43 -4.19
C GLN A 373 21.41 28.82 -4.55
N GLU A 374 22.21 29.03 -3.50
CA GLU A 374 23.63 29.35 -3.60
C GLU A 374 24.47 28.33 -2.80
N TYR A 375 25.60 27.95 -3.38
CA TYR A 375 26.65 27.18 -2.74
C TYR A 375 27.69 28.14 -2.18
N VAL A 376 28.13 27.90 -0.94
CA VAL A 376 29.16 28.68 -0.27
C VAL A 376 30.32 27.76 0.07
N VAL A 377 31.51 28.11 -0.42
CA VAL A 377 32.78 27.47 -0.04
C VAL A 377 33.62 28.43 0.79
N PHE A 378 34.38 27.86 1.72
CA PHE A 378 35.19 28.60 2.70
C PHE A 378 36.69 28.41 2.48
N ASP A 379 37.07 27.66 1.45
CA ASP A 379 38.45 27.46 1.03
C ASP A 379 38.58 27.79 -0.47
N ALA A 380 39.55 28.65 -0.80
CA ALA A 380 39.80 29.09 -2.17
C ALA A 380 40.35 27.95 -3.03
N ASP A 381 41.06 27.00 -2.44
CA ASP A 381 41.63 25.83 -3.13
C ASP A 381 40.54 24.89 -3.67
N GLN A 382 39.30 25.04 -3.21
CA GLN A 382 38.14 24.32 -3.75
C GLN A 382 37.68 24.87 -5.11
N VAL A 383 38.22 25.99 -5.59
CA VAL A 383 37.72 26.69 -6.79
C VAL A 383 38.78 26.72 -7.88
N LEU A 384 38.42 26.20 -9.06
CA LEU A 384 39.24 26.25 -10.26
C LEU A 384 38.53 27.09 -11.34
N PRO A 385 39.00 28.31 -11.63
CA PRO A 385 38.48 29.12 -12.73
C PRO A 385 38.66 28.41 -14.08
N LEU A 386 37.60 28.40 -14.90
CA LEU A 386 37.63 27.76 -16.22
C LEU A 386 37.68 28.80 -17.34
N CYS A 387 36.72 29.72 -17.38
CA CYS A 387 36.65 30.75 -18.40
C CYS A 387 35.83 31.97 -17.95
N VAL A 388 36.01 33.09 -18.66
CA VAL A 388 35.17 34.29 -18.53
C VAL A 388 34.23 34.33 -19.73
N ILE A 389 32.93 34.27 -19.47
CA ILE A 389 31.87 34.36 -20.48
C ILE A 389 31.48 35.82 -20.62
N THR A 390 31.56 36.36 -21.84
CA THR A 390 31.02 37.67 -22.19
C THR A 390 29.64 37.52 -22.83
N TYR A 391 28.67 38.32 -22.40
CA TYR A 391 27.30 38.27 -22.92
C TYR A 391 26.73 39.68 -23.13
N SER A 392 25.83 39.84 -24.09
CA SER A 392 25.05 41.06 -24.30
C SER A 392 23.57 40.75 -24.08
N ALA A 393 22.88 41.62 -23.33
CA ALA A 393 21.43 41.56 -23.25
C ALA A 393 20.86 42.17 -24.53
N ASN A 394 20.17 41.36 -25.35
CA ASN A 394 19.37 41.88 -26.44
C ASN A 394 18.19 42.63 -25.80
N THR A 395 18.26 43.95 -25.80
CA THR A 395 17.10 44.80 -25.50
C THR A 395 16.21 44.79 -26.72
N SER A 396 15.36 43.76 -26.83
CA SER A 396 14.23 43.80 -27.74
C SER A 396 13.28 44.89 -27.25
N THR A 397 13.31 46.04 -27.92
CA THR A 397 12.35 47.15 -27.81
C THR A 397 10.94 46.70 -28.14
#